data_AF-A0A935ETE3-F1
#
_entry.id   AF-A0A935ETE3-F1
#
_cell.length_a   1.000
_cell.length_b   1.000
_cell.length_c   1.000
_cell.angle_alpha   90.00
_cell.angle_beta   90.00
_cell.angle_gamma   90.00
#
_symmetry.space_group_name_H-M   'P 1'
#
loop_
_entity.id
_entity.type
_entity.pdbx_description
1 polymer ?
#
loop_
_entity_poly.entity_id
_entity_poly.type
_entity_poly.pdbx_seq_one_letter_code
_entity_poly.pdbx_strand_id
1 'polypeptide(L)'
;MAPGARLKKYGGLNQFHLIRNKYAQNGCYVNGATVSGGEITINDYGHPWEVGDQVYVEGMLTNTTLNGAKTVTATVPGVSWTYAASGANPTNSAVQLAFTSPYYPIAGSNFTRASNVVTVLESGHVRGRGDRLWIAGLSGTNSFNGVVEIVGVDPGVSWTYANTGANETATGTAQVLGDQCITVNLDMDGNVANMTYNQWGVHLSHWGNISKFDGTIFDSRYGTGGRVVNVYNATDFHIPLARASESVAVVVQFDSYCDRCVVGTILAPQAADDLLAWGVTSAEGVFADTSPPTGPGSMGALIAGNLIGSSPTGLLKMYCKSGYSLGDVHIGTIRGRGPITIGDGADAGVSGGSFNSLSIESIEVEQYATDETAMKLGNGGLSSTGSVYIGRFVDRGVGTDLGVLLNIGSAFASITIGELVSTIGRVRYGILVGANVGRLTVNSGTVSSAGDLSNWILTNPGIVDILQLSNIKYSANGTSNGNLISESGDGYVKSIYITNFDGYNCRSVFTGQSAGLTHNIYASNMRLTTVGSPFGYDAT
;
A
#
# COMPACT_ATOMS: atom_id res chain seq x y z
N MET A 1 -17.11 -8.28 -30.78
CA MET A 1 -17.99 -7.37 -30.02
C MET A 1 -17.74 -5.93 -30.46
N ALA A 2 -18.78 -5.18 -30.86
CA ALA A 2 -19.07 -3.88 -30.21
C ALA A 2 -19.56 -4.20 -28.78
N PRO A 3 -19.46 -3.36 -27.72
CA PRO A 3 -19.11 -1.94 -27.63
C PRO A 3 -17.80 -1.70 -26.84
N GLY A 4 -17.06 -0.65 -27.20
CA GLY A 4 -15.96 -0.13 -26.40
C GLY A 4 -16.13 1.37 -26.30
N ALA A 5 -16.12 1.92 -25.07
CA ALA A 5 -16.17 3.36 -24.87
C ALA A 5 -14.99 4.01 -25.62
N ARG A 6 -15.30 4.96 -26.52
CA ARG A 6 -14.30 5.72 -27.27
C ARG A 6 -13.97 6.98 -26.47
N LEU A 7 -12.79 7.03 -25.86
CA LEU A 7 -12.31 8.24 -25.18
C LEU A 7 -11.58 9.16 -26.20
N LYS A 8 -11.86 10.45 -26.13
CA LYS A 8 -11.15 11.51 -26.87
C LYS A 8 -10.27 12.30 -25.91
N LYS A 9 -9.02 12.58 -26.29
CA LYS A 9 -8.15 13.52 -25.57
C LYS A 9 -8.77 14.89 -25.76
N TYR A 10 -8.91 15.67 -24.69
CA TYR A 10 -9.36 17.06 -24.82
C TYR A 10 -8.40 17.79 -25.79
N GLY A 11 -8.93 18.23 -26.94
CA GLY A 11 -8.17 18.93 -27.99
C GLY A 11 -7.45 18.06 -29.04
N GLY A 12 -7.58 16.72 -29.03
CA GLY A 12 -6.94 15.84 -30.02
C GLY A 12 -7.91 15.35 -31.12
N LEU A 13 -7.51 15.45 -32.40
CA LEU A 13 -8.25 14.85 -33.53
C LEU A 13 -7.99 13.33 -33.69
N ASN A 14 -6.94 12.81 -33.06
CA ASN A 14 -6.53 11.40 -33.19
C ASN A 14 -7.10 10.54 -32.06
N GLN A 15 -7.60 9.36 -32.45
CA GLN A 15 -7.98 8.29 -31.53
C GLN A 15 -6.71 7.74 -30.88
N PHE A 16 -6.75 7.43 -29.59
CA PHE A 16 -5.67 6.72 -28.90
C PHE A 16 -6.27 5.70 -27.95
N HIS A 17 -5.62 4.55 -27.82
CA HIS A 17 -6.11 3.42 -27.02
C HIS A 17 -5.57 3.56 -25.59
N LEU A 18 -6.35 4.22 -24.71
CA LEU A 18 -6.02 4.31 -23.29
C LEU A 18 -6.44 3.04 -22.51
N ILE A 19 -7.47 2.33 -22.99
CA ILE A 19 -7.86 1.02 -22.44
C ILE A 19 -7.18 -0.06 -23.27
N ARG A 20 -6.15 -0.66 -22.71
CA ARG A 20 -5.45 -1.81 -23.27
C ARG A 20 -6.01 -3.09 -22.64
N ASN A 21 -6.13 -4.16 -23.42
CA ASN A 21 -6.46 -5.49 -22.87
C ASN A 21 -5.43 -5.86 -21.78
N LYS A 22 -5.80 -6.66 -20.76
CA LYS A 22 -4.89 -7.16 -19.71
C LYS A 22 -3.54 -7.63 -20.23
N TYR A 23 -3.53 -8.19 -21.44
CA TYR A 23 -2.32 -8.71 -22.06
C TYR A 23 -1.45 -7.66 -22.78
N ALA A 24 -1.98 -6.45 -23.02
CA ALA A 24 -1.31 -5.38 -23.77
C ALA A 24 -0.61 -4.38 -22.83
N GLN A 25 -0.20 -4.85 -21.65
CA GLN A 25 0.29 -4.04 -20.53
C GLN A 25 1.74 -3.61 -20.66
N ASN A 26 2.31 -3.59 -21.87
CA ASN A 26 3.76 -3.42 -22.05
C ASN A 26 4.53 -4.44 -21.19
N GLY A 27 3.91 -5.58 -20.84
CA GLY A 27 4.33 -6.50 -19.79
C GLY A 27 3.85 -7.90 -20.15
N CYS A 28 4.77 -8.78 -20.55
CA CYS A 28 4.48 -10.14 -21.01
C CYS A 28 5.09 -11.16 -20.05
N TYR A 29 4.37 -12.28 -19.83
CA TYR A 29 4.95 -13.40 -19.09
C TYR A 29 6.11 -13.97 -19.90
N VAL A 30 7.28 -14.13 -19.27
CA VAL A 30 8.49 -14.62 -19.95
C VAL A 30 8.36 -16.06 -20.42
N ASN A 31 7.50 -16.86 -19.79
CA ASN A 31 7.12 -18.19 -20.30
C ASN A 31 6.39 -18.12 -21.66
N GLY A 32 5.89 -16.94 -22.03
CA GLY A 32 5.35 -16.63 -23.35
C GLY A 32 6.40 -16.18 -24.37
N ALA A 33 7.68 -16.12 -24.01
CA ALA A 33 8.78 -15.80 -24.91
C ALA A 33 9.52 -17.07 -25.34
N THR A 34 9.65 -17.31 -26.64
CA THR A 34 10.30 -18.52 -27.19
C THR A 34 11.35 -18.13 -28.21
N VAL A 35 12.60 -18.51 -27.94
CA VAL A 35 13.74 -18.39 -28.86
C VAL A 35 13.79 -19.65 -29.73
N SER A 36 13.69 -19.49 -31.04
CA SER A 36 13.80 -20.57 -32.02
C SER A 36 14.20 -20.02 -33.38
N GLY A 37 15.02 -20.76 -34.13
CA GLY A 37 15.36 -20.38 -35.51
C GLY A 37 16.12 -19.06 -35.68
N GLY A 38 16.79 -18.55 -34.63
CA GLY A 38 17.48 -17.25 -34.68
C GLY A 38 16.56 -16.05 -34.45
N GLU A 39 15.32 -16.30 -34.03
CA GLU A 39 14.38 -15.29 -33.60
C GLU A 39 13.87 -15.61 -32.19
N ILE A 40 13.28 -14.61 -31.56
CA ILE A 40 12.44 -14.79 -30.39
C ILE A 40 11.05 -14.29 -30.69
N THR A 41 10.06 -15.09 -30.33
CA THR A 41 8.64 -14.72 -30.37
C THR A 41 8.20 -14.34 -28.98
N ILE A 42 7.63 -13.15 -28.83
CA ILE A 42 6.98 -12.69 -27.61
C ILE A 42 5.46 -12.78 -27.80
N ASN A 43 4.80 -13.58 -26.96
CA ASN A 43 3.35 -13.59 -26.85
C ASN A 43 2.88 -12.39 -26.00
N ASP A 44 2.44 -11.33 -26.67
CA ASP A 44 2.08 -10.01 -26.12
C ASP A 44 0.67 -9.64 -26.59
N TYR A 45 -0.37 -10.31 -26.07
CA TYR A 45 -1.70 -10.16 -26.66
C TYR A 45 -2.23 -8.73 -26.55
N GLY A 46 -2.79 -8.21 -27.65
CA GLY A 46 -3.28 -6.84 -27.78
C GLY A 46 -2.19 -5.79 -28.05
N HIS A 47 -0.95 -6.20 -28.35
CA HIS A 47 0.10 -5.29 -28.77
C HIS A 47 -0.28 -4.49 -30.05
N PRO A 48 0.24 -3.25 -30.21
CA PRO A 48 0.03 -2.45 -31.41
C PRO A 48 1.11 -2.63 -32.49
N TRP A 49 2.15 -3.44 -32.23
CA TRP A 49 3.35 -3.50 -33.07
C TRP A 49 3.11 -3.97 -34.50
N GLU A 50 3.83 -3.34 -35.41
CA GLU A 50 3.96 -3.69 -36.82
C GLU A 50 5.43 -4.05 -37.16
N VAL A 51 5.63 -4.74 -38.29
CA VAL A 51 6.98 -5.08 -38.76
C VAL A 51 7.76 -3.80 -39.06
N GLY A 52 8.98 -3.71 -38.53
CA GLY A 52 9.85 -2.54 -38.65
C GLY A 52 9.81 -1.60 -37.45
N ASP A 53 8.83 -1.74 -36.56
CA ASP A 53 8.76 -0.94 -35.32
C ASP A 53 10.01 -1.13 -34.47
N GLN A 54 10.46 -0.04 -33.84
CA GLN A 54 11.51 -0.07 -32.83
C GLN A 54 10.86 -0.18 -31.45
N VAL A 55 11.18 -1.26 -30.76
CA VAL A 55 10.66 -1.57 -29.43
C VAL A 55 11.80 -1.79 -28.44
N TYR A 56 11.61 -1.35 -27.21
CA TYR A 56 12.53 -1.64 -26.12
C TYR A 56 12.01 -2.83 -25.33
N VAL A 57 12.84 -3.85 -25.16
CA VAL A 57 12.56 -5.05 -24.36
C VAL A 57 13.38 -5.03 -23.09
N GLU A 58 12.77 -5.37 -21.96
CA GLU A 58 13.48 -5.52 -20.69
C GLU A 58 12.90 -6.64 -19.83
N GLY A 59 13.61 -7.04 -18.78
CA GLY A 59 13.13 -8.01 -17.79
C GLY A 59 13.41 -9.47 -18.15
N MET A 60 14.18 -9.77 -19.20
CA MET A 60 14.65 -11.13 -19.49
C MET A 60 15.86 -11.46 -18.60
N LEU A 61 15.65 -12.16 -17.47
CA LEU A 61 16.64 -12.26 -16.39
C LEU A 61 17.77 -13.28 -16.66
N THR A 62 17.43 -14.49 -17.11
CA THR A 62 18.46 -15.53 -17.36
C THR A 62 19.13 -15.43 -18.72
N ASN A 63 18.56 -14.64 -19.63
CA ASN A 63 19.15 -14.33 -20.90
C ASN A 63 19.04 -12.81 -21.19
N THR A 64 19.87 -12.03 -20.52
CA THR A 64 19.83 -10.56 -20.57
C THR A 64 20.17 -9.98 -21.94
N THR A 65 20.76 -10.75 -22.86
CA THR A 65 21.03 -10.29 -24.24
C THR A 65 19.74 -10.09 -25.05
N LEU A 66 18.63 -10.64 -24.57
CA LEU A 66 17.29 -10.43 -25.13
C LEU A 66 16.72 -9.05 -24.78
N ASN A 67 17.30 -8.34 -23.80
CA ASN A 67 16.89 -6.99 -23.44
C ASN A 67 17.49 -5.95 -24.43
N GLY A 68 17.05 -4.71 -24.30
CA GLY A 68 17.47 -3.55 -25.09
C GLY A 68 16.56 -3.25 -26.28
N ALA A 69 17.02 -2.36 -27.15
CA ALA A 69 16.31 -1.98 -28.37
C ALA A 69 16.29 -3.13 -29.38
N LYS A 70 15.11 -3.44 -29.92
CA LYS A 70 14.84 -4.49 -30.90
C LYS A 70 14.01 -3.93 -32.05
N THR A 71 14.18 -4.53 -33.22
CA THR A 71 13.34 -4.27 -34.39
C THR A 71 12.38 -5.43 -34.56
N VAL A 72 11.09 -5.12 -34.70
CA VAL A 72 10.06 -6.13 -34.93
C VAL A 72 10.24 -6.73 -36.33
N THR A 73 10.44 -8.05 -36.43
CA THR A 73 10.66 -8.76 -37.69
C THR A 73 9.41 -9.47 -38.23
N ALA A 74 8.52 -9.93 -37.36
CA ALA A 74 7.20 -10.45 -37.73
C ALA A 74 6.16 -10.12 -36.65
N THR A 75 4.88 -10.09 -37.04
CA THR A 75 3.76 -9.84 -36.13
C THR A 75 2.56 -10.73 -36.45
N VAL A 76 1.89 -11.19 -35.40
CA VAL A 76 0.52 -11.71 -35.44
C VAL A 76 -0.33 -10.67 -34.70
N PRO A 77 -1.06 -9.80 -35.42
CA PRO A 77 -1.70 -8.63 -34.83
C PRO A 77 -2.49 -8.92 -33.56
N GLY A 78 -2.11 -8.25 -32.47
CA GLY A 78 -2.77 -8.38 -31.17
C GLY A 78 -2.56 -9.74 -30.50
N VAL A 79 -1.56 -10.52 -30.89
CA VAL A 79 -1.27 -11.84 -30.30
C VAL A 79 0.20 -11.97 -29.95
N SER A 80 1.09 -11.79 -30.93
CA SER A 80 2.52 -12.00 -30.74
C SER A 80 3.34 -11.26 -31.78
N TRP A 81 4.61 -11.08 -31.49
CA TRP A 81 5.55 -10.44 -32.38
C TRP A 81 6.95 -11.03 -32.18
N THR A 82 7.82 -10.87 -33.18
CA THR A 82 9.15 -11.46 -33.18
C THR A 82 10.25 -10.43 -33.41
N TYR A 83 11.45 -10.75 -32.96
CA TYR A 83 12.67 -10.04 -33.34
C TYR A 83 13.86 -11.00 -33.42
N ALA A 84 14.91 -10.57 -34.12
CA ALA A 84 16.13 -11.36 -34.26
C ALA A 84 16.84 -11.53 -32.91
N ALA A 85 17.03 -12.79 -32.49
CA ALA A 85 17.71 -13.12 -31.25
C ALA A 85 18.22 -14.57 -31.28
N SER A 86 19.37 -14.80 -30.65
CA SER A 86 19.94 -16.14 -30.48
C SER A 86 20.21 -16.43 -29.01
N GLY A 87 20.16 -17.70 -28.63
CA GLY A 87 20.49 -18.15 -27.28
C GLY A 87 19.42 -19.07 -26.70
N ALA A 88 19.47 -19.25 -25.38
CA ALA A 88 18.48 -20.03 -24.65
C ALA A 88 17.19 -19.23 -24.45
N ASN A 89 16.08 -19.95 -24.24
CA ASN A 89 14.84 -19.34 -23.77
C ASN A 89 15.09 -18.59 -22.44
N PRO A 90 14.53 -17.39 -22.28
CA PRO A 90 14.55 -16.74 -20.98
C PRO A 90 13.69 -17.54 -19.99
N THR A 91 14.12 -17.52 -18.74
CA THR A 91 13.40 -18.10 -17.60
C THR A 91 13.28 -17.02 -16.54
N ASN A 92 12.04 -16.64 -16.24
CA ASN A 92 11.72 -15.81 -15.09
C ASN A 92 10.88 -16.62 -14.10
N SER A 93 10.82 -16.17 -12.85
CA SER A 93 9.78 -16.67 -11.93
C SER A 93 8.39 -16.27 -12.43
N ALA A 94 7.35 -16.98 -11.99
CA ALA A 94 5.97 -16.76 -12.44
C ALA A 94 5.42 -15.34 -12.15
N VAL A 95 6.08 -14.58 -11.29
CA VAL A 95 5.69 -13.22 -10.87
C VAL A 95 6.47 -12.11 -11.60
N GLN A 96 7.50 -12.46 -12.38
CA GLN A 96 8.36 -11.49 -13.07
C GLN A 96 8.00 -11.38 -14.55
N LEU A 97 7.57 -10.20 -14.97
CA LEU A 97 7.19 -9.89 -16.35
C LEU A 97 8.38 -9.32 -17.14
N ALA A 98 8.40 -9.56 -18.46
CA ALA A 98 9.25 -8.81 -19.39
C ALA A 98 8.47 -7.60 -19.91
N PHE A 99 9.16 -6.46 -20.02
CA PHE A 99 8.56 -5.20 -20.44
C PHE A 99 8.83 -4.92 -21.91
N THR A 100 7.82 -4.38 -22.60
CA THR A 100 7.85 -4.06 -24.03
C THR A 100 7.30 -2.65 -24.22
N SER A 101 8.03 -1.74 -24.85
CA SER A 101 7.56 -0.35 -25.05
C SER A 101 8.07 0.22 -26.36
N PRO A 102 7.47 1.30 -26.89
CA PRO A 102 8.06 2.02 -28.01
C PRO A 102 9.45 2.53 -27.60
N TYR A 103 10.43 2.41 -28.50
CA TYR A 103 11.79 2.86 -28.22
C TYR A 103 11.94 4.36 -28.52
N TYR A 104 12.29 5.13 -27.49
CA TYR A 104 12.54 6.57 -27.54
C TYR A 104 14.01 6.85 -27.18
N PRO A 105 14.94 6.65 -28.14
CA PRO A 105 16.37 6.74 -27.86
C PRO A 105 16.82 8.17 -27.55
N ILE A 106 17.59 8.34 -26.49
CA ILE A 106 18.39 9.54 -26.24
C ILE A 106 19.85 9.14 -26.13
N ALA A 107 20.74 9.76 -26.91
CA ALA A 107 22.16 9.44 -26.86
C ALA A 107 22.74 9.71 -25.46
N GLY A 108 23.57 8.81 -24.93
CA GLY A 108 24.21 8.97 -23.62
C GLY A 108 25.06 10.24 -23.50
N SER A 109 25.63 10.70 -24.62
CA SER A 109 26.34 11.99 -24.70
C SER A 109 25.49 13.19 -24.28
N ASN A 110 24.17 13.06 -24.28
CA ASN A 110 23.26 14.11 -23.85
C ASN A 110 23.07 14.15 -22.33
N PHE A 111 23.53 13.13 -21.59
CA PHE A 111 23.46 13.05 -20.13
C PHE A 111 24.82 13.42 -19.54
N THR A 112 24.93 14.61 -18.97
CA THR A 112 26.17 15.08 -18.34
C THR A 112 25.95 15.36 -16.87
N ARG A 113 26.68 14.65 -16.00
CA ARG A 113 26.69 14.89 -14.56
C ARG A 113 27.71 15.96 -14.21
N ALA A 114 27.27 17.00 -13.52
CA ALA A 114 28.11 17.99 -12.87
C ALA A 114 27.54 18.33 -11.48
N SER A 115 28.36 18.24 -10.44
CA SER A 115 27.99 18.62 -9.07
C SER A 115 26.75 17.88 -8.54
N ASN A 116 26.70 16.56 -8.71
CA ASN A 116 25.56 15.69 -8.34
C ASN A 116 24.23 16.00 -9.05
N VAL A 117 24.28 16.73 -10.17
CA VAL A 117 23.12 16.99 -11.03
C VAL A 117 23.45 16.48 -12.42
N VAL A 118 22.55 15.71 -13.01
CA VAL A 118 22.64 15.33 -14.42
C VAL A 118 21.79 16.28 -15.24
N THR A 119 22.40 16.92 -16.22
CA THR A 119 21.71 17.67 -17.27
C THR A 119 21.50 16.77 -18.47
N VAL A 120 20.27 16.72 -18.97
CA VAL A 120 19.86 15.94 -20.14
C VAL A 120 19.43 16.88 -21.24
N LEU A 121 20.15 16.85 -22.36
CA LEU A 121 19.80 17.60 -23.57
C LEU A 121 18.77 16.80 -24.40
N GLU A 122 17.56 17.34 -24.52
CA GLU A 122 16.45 16.71 -25.24
C GLU A 122 15.63 17.77 -25.98
N SER A 123 16.08 18.15 -27.18
CA SER A 123 15.40 19.17 -27.96
C SER A 123 13.93 18.81 -28.24
N GLY A 124 13.03 19.77 -28.03
CA GLY A 124 11.60 19.64 -28.30
C GLY A 124 10.80 18.90 -27.23
N HIS A 125 11.40 18.58 -26.07
CA HIS A 125 10.67 17.93 -24.98
C HIS A 125 9.55 18.83 -24.41
N VAL A 126 8.49 18.20 -23.91
CA VAL A 126 7.40 18.89 -23.17
C VAL A 126 7.46 18.62 -21.66
N ARG A 127 8.58 18.09 -21.19
CA ARG A 127 8.81 17.78 -19.77
C ARG A 127 8.81 19.04 -18.89
N GLY A 128 8.33 18.87 -17.67
CA GLY A 128 8.26 19.87 -16.61
C GLY A 128 8.98 19.42 -15.34
N ARG A 129 9.18 20.37 -14.42
CA ARG A 129 9.69 20.07 -13.08
C ARG A 129 8.71 19.14 -12.34
N GLY A 130 9.24 18.17 -11.60
CA GLY A 130 8.49 17.16 -10.85
C GLY A 130 8.08 15.93 -11.68
N ASP A 131 8.32 15.94 -12.99
CA ASP A 131 8.04 14.75 -13.81
C ASP A 131 8.94 13.61 -13.38
N ARG A 132 8.38 12.40 -13.33
CA ARG A 132 9.17 11.19 -13.10
C ARG A 132 9.36 10.40 -14.35
N LEU A 133 10.62 10.07 -14.58
CA LEU A 133 11.08 9.34 -15.73
C LEU A 133 11.79 8.09 -15.26
N TRP A 134 11.75 7.07 -16.09
CA TRP A 134 12.59 5.91 -15.97
C TRP A 134 13.62 5.93 -17.10
N ILE A 135 14.89 5.86 -16.73
CA ILE A 135 16.04 5.89 -17.65
C ILE A 135 16.73 4.52 -17.61
N ALA A 136 16.97 3.92 -18.77
CA ALA A 136 17.77 2.68 -18.88
C ALA A 136 18.66 2.69 -20.11
N GLY A 137 19.61 1.75 -20.18
CA GLY A 137 20.48 1.56 -21.35
C GLY A 137 21.72 2.46 -21.40
N LEU A 138 21.94 3.29 -20.37
CA LEU A 138 23.16 4.09 -20.24
C LEU A 138 24.27 3.32 -19.54
N SER A 139 25.52 3.64 -19.90
CA SER A 139 26.73 3.10 -19.26
C SER A 139 27.60 4.23 -18.71
N GLY A 140 28.26 4.02 -17.58
CA GLY A 140 29.08 5.00 -16.88
C GLY A 140 29.62 4.47 -15.56
N THR A 141 30.52 5.22 -14.93
CA THR A 141 31.21 4.78 -13.70
C THR A 141 30.29 4.82 -12.48
N ASN A 142 29.29 5.71 -12.48
CA ASN A 142 28.22 5.78 -11.49
C ASN A 142 26.88 5.83 -12.25
N SER A 143 25.94 4.93 -11.94
CA SER A 143 24.72 4.70 -12.76
C SER A 143 23.93 5.98 -13.06
N PHE A 144 23.68 6.24 -14.35
CA PHE A 144 22.72 7.24 -14.84
C PHE A 144 21.29 6.70 -14.94
N ASN A 145 21.14 5.38 -14.82
CA ASN A 145 19.89 4.67 -14.98
C ASN A 145 19.08 4.65 -13.68
N GLY A 146 17.78 4.41 -13.83
CA GLY A 146 16.82 4.29 -12.73
C GLY A 146 15.66 5.26 -12.86
N VAL A 147 14.85 5.31 -11.81
CA VAL A 147 13.76 6.28 -11.68
C VAL A 147 14.34 7.62 -11.22
N VAL A 148 14.00 8.68 -11.94
CA VAL A 148 14.47 10.04 -11.66
C VAL A 148 13.30 11.00 -11.59
N GLU A 149 13.46 12.07 -10.82
CA GLU A 149 12.55 13.21 -10.82
C GLU A 149 13.25 14.43 -11.41
N ILE A 150 12.58 15.12 -12.34
CA ILE A 150 13.10 16.34 -12.93
C ILE A 150 13.10 17.47 -11.90
N VAL A 151 14.27 17.94 -11.51
CA VAL A 151 14.45 19.03 -10.52
C VAL A 151 14.54 20.42 -11.16
N GLY A 152 14.85 20.50 -12.45
CA GLY A 152 14.95 21.75 -13.21
C GLY A 152 14.76 21.54 -14.71
N VAL A 153 14.26 22.56 -15.40
CA VAL A 153 13.90 22.50 -16.82
C VAL A 153 14.27 23.80 -17.53
N ASP A 154 14.87 23.66 -18.71
CA ASP A 154 14.91 24.67 -19.76
C ASP A 154 13.94 24.23 -20.88
N PRO A 155 12.74 24.84 -20.98
CA PRO A 155 11.65 24.33 -21.82
C PRO A 155 12.05 24.07 -23.26
N GLY A 156 11.85 22.84 -23.72
CA GLY A 156 12.14 22.41 -25.09
C GLY A 156 13.62 22.24 -25.41
N VAL A 157 14.51 22.34 -24.42
CA VAL A 157 15.96 22.26 -24.60
C VAL A 157 16.57 21.18 -23.71
N SER A 158 16.38 21.31 -22.39
CA SER A 158 17.03 20.42 -21.42
C SER A 158 16.25 20.29 -20.13
N TRP A 159 16.55 19.24 -19.40
CA TRP A 159 16.06 19.02 -18.04
C TRP A 159 17.15 18.44 -17.16
N THR A 160 16.96 18.52 -15.86
CA THR A 160 17.96 18.10 -14.87
C THR A 160 17.35 17.21 -13.82
N TYR A 161 18.13 16.27 -13.27
CA TYR A 161 17.75 15.46 -12.12
C TYR A 161 18.93 15.30 -11.15
N ALA A 162 18.62 15.09 -9.87
CA ALA A 162 19.64 14.82 -8.86
C ALA A 162 20.18 13.39 -9.03
N ASN A 163 21.49 13.22 -9.05
CA ASN A 163 22.14 11.93 -9.14
C ASN A 163 23.57 12.03 -8.60
N THR A 164 23.89 11.21 -7.60
CA THR A 164 25.18 11.25 -6.91
C THR A 164 26.23 10.46 -7.70
N GLY A 165 27.40 11.06 -7.89
CA GLY A 165 28.50 10.41 -8.61
C GLY A 165 29.56 11.39 -9.06
N ALA A 166 30.66 10.85 -9.61
CA ALA A 166 31.69 11.68 -10.22
C ALA A 166 31.13 12.44 -11.44
N ASN A 167 31.69 13.62 -11.70
CA ASN A 167 31.38 14.37 -12.91
C ASN A 167 31.81 13.55 -14.13
N GLU A 168 30.85 13.22 -15.00
CA GLU A 168 31.09 12.42 -16.20
C GLU A 168 29.94 12.64 -17.20
N THR A 169 30.17 12.29 -18.46
CA THR A 169 29.11 12.21 -19.48
C THR A 169 28.80 10.73 -19.70
N ALA A 170 27.52 10.38 -19.74
CA ALA A 170 27.13 8.98 -19.95
C ALA A 170 27.52 8.52 -21.36
N THR A 171 27.64 7.21 -21.50
CA THR A 171 27.85 6.53 -22.79
C THR A 171 26.66 5.61 -23.09
N GLY A 172 26.56 5.12 -24.32
CA GLY A 172 25.45 4.27 -24.76
C GLY A 172 24.25 5.08 -25.25
N THR A 173 23.07 4.46 -25.23
CA THR A 173 21.81 5.09 -25.68
C THR A 173 20.73 4.80 -24.65
N ALA A 174 20.18 5.85 -24.07
CA ALA A 174 19.10 5.77 -23.11
C ALA A 174 17.78 5.38 -23.79
N GLN A 175 16.99 4.58 -23.10
CA GLN A 175 15.52 4.60 -23.19
C GLN A 175 15.01 5.50 -22.07
N VAL A 176 14.13 6.45 -22.40
CA VAL A 176 13.48 7.31 -21.41
C VAL A 176 11.97 7.13 -21.48
N LEU A 177 11.39 6.53 -20.43
CA LEU A 177 9.96 6.34 -20.26
C LEU A 177 9.41 7.26 -19.18
N GLY A 178 8.12 7.56 -19.22
CA GLY A 178 7.45 8.38 -18.22
C GLY A 178 6.31 9.17 -18.86
N ASP A 179 5.09 8.64 -18.75
CA ASP A 179 3.90 9.38 -19.16
C ASP A 179 3.48 10.33 -18.04
N GLN A 180 2.90 11.47 -18.42
CA GLN A 180 2.48 12.50 -17.48
C GLN A 180 1.19 13.20 -17.87
N CYS A 181 0.61 13.93 -16.92
CA CYS A 181 -0.57 14.78 -17.14
C CYS A 181 -1.72 13.98 -17.78
N ILE A 182 -1.91 12.76 -17.30
CA ILE A 182 -2.97 11.87 -17.75
C ILE A 182 -4.21 12.22 -16.94
N THR A 183 -5.26 12.64 -17.63
CA THR A 183 -6.58 12.80 -17.02
C THR A 183 -7.54 11.75 -17.56
N VAL A 184 -8.19 11.02 -16.67
CA VAL A 184 -9.17 9.98 -17.05
C VAL A 184 -10.47 10.16 -16.27
N ASN A 185 -11.60 9.99 -16.95
CA ASN A 185 -12.88 9.82 -16.31
C ASN A 185 -13.49 8.51 -16.82
N LEU A 186 -13.51 7.49 -15.98
CA LEU A 186 -13.99 6.15 -16.31
C LEU A 186 -15.36 5.93 -15.68
N ASP A 187 -16.36 5.63 -16.50
CA ASP A 187 -17.66 5.14 -16.09
C ASP A 187 -17.91 3.85 -16.89
N MET A 188 -18.12 2.71 -16.22
CA MET A 188 -18.41 1.46 -16.92
C MET A 188 -19.62 0.76 -16.35
N ASP A 189 -20.74 1.05 -16.96
CA ASP A 189 -21.92 0.20 -16.93
C ASP A 189 -21.73 -1.00 -17.89
N GLY A 190 -20.84 -1.92 -17.53
CA GLY A 190 -20.54 -3.12 -18.32
C GLY A 190 -21.48 -4.27 -17.98
N ASN A 191 -22.09 -4.90 -19.00
CA ASN A 191 -22.92 -6.10 -18.84
C ASN A 191 -22.06 -7.33 -18.43
N VAL A 192 -21.75 -7.45 -17.13
CA VAL A 192 -20.88 -8.50 -16.55
C VAL A 192 -21.49 -9.91 -16.69
N ALA A 193 -22.80 -10.00 -16.92
CA ALA A 193 -23.58 -11.24 -16.88
C ALA A 193 -23.10 -12.34 -17.85
N ASN A 194 -22.26 -12.03 -18.84
CA ASN A 194 -21.79 -12.98 -19.87
C ASN A 194 -20.27 -13.13 -19.96
N MET A 195 -19.50 -12.61 -19.00
CA MET A 195 -18.05 -12.79 -18.99
C MET A 195 -17.68 -14.04 -18.17
N THR A 196 -16.62 -14.74 -18.55
CA THR A 196 -16.04 -15.89 -17.81
C THR A 196 -14.96 -15.43 -16.82
N TYR A 197 -14.59 -16.23 -15.81
CA TYR A 197 -13.55 -15.89 -14.82
C TYR A 197 -12.21 -15.42 -15.44
N ASN A 198 -11.76 -16.07 -16.52
CA ASN A 198 -10.54 -15.66 -17.23
C ASN A 198 -10.70 -14.31 -17.97
N GLN A 199 -11.93 -13.92 -18.28
CA GLN A 199 -12.28 -12.60 -18.79
C GLN A 199 -12.51 -11.58 -17.64
N TRP A 200 -12.70 -12.04 -16.39
CA TRP A 200 -12.92 -11.20 -15.19
C TRP A 200 -11.64 -10.75 -14.50
N GLY A 201 -10.53 -11.46 -14.67
CA GLY A 201 -9.21 -11.08 -14.13
C GLY A 201 -8.60 -9.84 -14.78
N VAL A 202 -9.43 -8.98 -15.38
CA VAL A 202 -9.06 -7.69 -15.99
C VAL A 202 -8.98 -6.69 -14.86
N HIS A 203 -7.80 -6.10 -14.72
CA HIS A 203 -7.73 -4.85 -13.99
C HIS A 203 -8.29 -3.78 -14.90
N LEU A 204 -9.17 -3.01 -14.33
CA LEU A 204 -9.89 -1.98 -15.04
C LEU A 204 -8.92 -0.88 -15.51
N SER A 205 -7.99 -0.49 -14.63
CA SER A 205 -6.90 0.41 -14.97
C SER A 205 -5.61 0.00 -14.25
N HIS A 206 -4.55 -0.16 -15.04
CA HIS A 206 -3.20 -0.42 -14.55
C HIS A 206 -2.30 0.74 -14.95
N TRP A 207 -1.59 1.28 -13.97
CA TRP A 207 -0.73 2.43 -14.17
C TRP A 207 0.68 2.12 -13.67
N GLY A 208 1.67 2.30 -14.52
CA GLY A 208 3.07 2.01 -14.22
C GLY A 208 3.98 3.11 -14.76
N ASN A 209 4.96 3.58 -13.98
CA ASN A 209 5.95 4.57 -14.41
C ASN A 209 5.32 5.90 -14.87
N ILE A 210 4.38 6.42 -14.09
CA ILE A 210 3.63 7.64 -14.42
C ILE A 210 3.82 8.73 -13.38
N SER A 211 3.64 9.99 -13.81
CA SER A 211 3.59 11.14 -12.90
C SER A 211 2.39 12.05 -13.21
N LYS A 212 1.89 12.80 -12.21
CA LYS A 212 0.82 13.81 -12.41
C LYS A 212 -0.43 13.22 -13.08
N PHE A 213 -0.94 12.13 -12.52
CA PHE A 213 -2.19 11.52 -12.96
C PHE A 213 -3.36 12.10 -12.18
N ASP A 214 -4.48 12.37 -12.86
CA ASP A 214 -5.76 12.71 -12.23
C ASP A 214 -6.87 11.85 -12.83
N GLY A 215 -7.51 11.00 -12.03
CA GLY A 215 -8.48 10.03 -12.54
C GLY A 215 -9.69 9.88 -11.66
N THR A 216 -10.89 10.11 -12.20
CA THR A 216 -12.14 9.74 -11.51
C THR A 216 -12.66 8.41 -12.05
N ILE A 217 -13.01 7.47 -11.16
CA ILE A 217 -13.47 6.13 -11.53
C ILE A 217 -14.81 5.83 -10.88
N PHE A 218 -15.83 5.75 -11.74
CA PHE A 218 -17.21 5.48 -11.40
C PHE A 218 -17.60 4.03 -11.72
N ASP A 219 -18.33 3.45 -10.78
CA ASP A 219 -19.14 2.23 -10.92
C ASP A 219 -18.46 1.02 -11.58
N SER A 220 -17.34 0.57 -11.03
CA SER A 220 -16.71 -0.67 -11.49
C SER A 220 -17.49 -1.90 -11.02
N ARG A 221 -18.13 -2.60 -11.96
CA ARG A 221 -18.81 -3.89 -11.69
C ARG A 221 -17.88 -5.03 -12.11
N TYR A 222 -17.23 -5.71 -11.16
CA TYR A 222 -16.42 -6.89 -11.45
C TYR A 222 -16.89 -8.10 -10.67
N GLY A 223 -16.79 -9.26 -11.31
CA GLY A 223 -16.79 -10.55 -10.63
C GLY A 223 -15.48 -10.79 -9.86
N THR A 224 -15.46 -11.87 -9.10
CA THR A 224 -14.37 -12.23 -8.17
C THR A 224 -13.00 -12.30 -8.86
N GLY A 225 -12.02 -11.51 -8.37
CA GLY A 225 -10.60 -11.60 -8.74
C GLY A 225 -9.97 -10.39 -9.44
N GLY A 226 -10.75 -9.43 -9.93
CA GLY A 226 -10.24 -8.22 -10.62
C GLY A 226 -9.88 -7.08 -9.65
N ARG A 227 -9.01 -6.14 -10.06
CA ARG A 227 -8.76 -4.88 -9.34
C ARG A 227 -9.31 -3.68 -10.11
N VAL A 228 -9.80 -2.65 -9.41
CA VAL A 228 -10.33 -1.43 -10.06
C VAL A 228 -9.21 -0.49 -10.47
N VAL A 229 -8.25 -0.26 -9.58
CA VAL A 229 -7.03 0.47 -9.92
C VAL A 229 -5.86 -0.28 -9.34
N ASN A 230 -4.81 -0.37 -10.12
CA ASN A 230 -3.56 -0.91 -9.65
C ASN A 230 -2.40 -0.09 -10.20
N VAL A 231 -1.62 0.46 -9.28
CA VAL A 231 -0.62 1.50 -9.56
C VAL A 231 0.74 1.02 -9.07
N TYR A 232 1.76 1.24 -9.88
CA TYR A 232 3.14 0.94 -9.53
C TYR A 232 4.10 2.01 -10.02
N ASN A 233 5.16 2.29 -9.27
CA ASN A 233 6.18 3.28 -9.63
C ASN A 233 5.57 4.61 -10.12
N ALA A 234 4.71 5.20 -9.29
CA ALA A 234 3.95 6.40 -9.64
C ALA A 234 4.31 7.58 -8.72
N THR A 235 4.04 8.81 -9.17
CA THR A 235 4.02 9.96 -8.28
C THR A 235 2.96 10.98 -8.65
N ASP A 236 2.55 11.82 -7.70
CA ASP A 236 1.52 12.85 -7.93
C ASP A 236 0.25 12.22 -8.54
N PHE A 237 -0.20 11.12 -7.95
CA PHE A 237 -1.30 10.31 -8.45
C PHE A 237 -2.58 10.65 -7.69
N HIS A 238 -3.57 11.22 -8.36
CA HIS A 238 -4.81 11.68 -7.75
C HIS A 238 -6.02 10.88 -8.24
N ILE A 239 -6.74 10.23 -7.33
CA ILE A 239 -8.04 9.61 -7.57
C ILE A 239 -9.09 10.27 -6.67
N PRO A 240 -9.82 11.31 -7.09
CA PRO A 240 -10.83 11.95 -6.24
C PRO A 240 -11.95 10.99 -5.81
N LEU A 241 -12.29 10.00 -6.64
CA LEU A 241 -13.28 8.96 -6.32
C LEU A 241 -12.95 7.66 -7.05
N ALA A 242 -12.98 6.55 -6.30
CA ALA A 242 -13.06 5.19 -6.83
C ALA A 242 -14.29 4.49 -6.27
N ARG A 243 -15.16 3.97 -7.13
CA ARG A 243 -16.36 3.23 -6.72
C ARG A 243 -16.40 1.84 -7.35
N ALA A 244 -16.67 0.83 -6.52
CA ALA A 244 -17.01 -0.52 -6.93
C ALA A 244 -18.42 -0.90 -6.48
N SER A 245 -19.21 -1.56 -7.32
CA SER A 245 -20.59 -1.96 -6.99
C SER A 245 -20.74 -3.44 -6.61
N GLU A 246 -19.80 -4.29 -7.01
CA GLU A 246 -19.82 -5.75 -6.83
C GLU A 246 -18.42 -6.28 -6.49
N SER A 247 -18.34 -7.54 -6.03
CA SER A 247 -17.20 -8.29 -5.47
C SER A 247 -15.87 -8.24 -6.23
N VAL A 248 -15.27 -7.06 -6.33
CA VAL A 248 -13.90 -6.83 -6.82
C VAL A 248 -12.90 -7.41 -5.83
N ALA A 249 -11.75 -7.91 -6.27
CA ALA A 249 -10.69 -8.29 -5.33
C ALA A 249 -10.21 -7.04 -4.59
N VAL A 250 -9.51 -6.14 -5.27
CA VAL A 250 -9.03 -4.89 -4.66
C VAL A 250 -9.61 -3.68 -5.37
N VAL A 251 -10.13 -2.69 -4.66
CA VAL A 251 -10.60 -1.45 -5.30
C VAL A 251 -9.37 -0.65 -5.75
N VAL A 252 -8.58 -0.12 -4.83
CA VAL A 252 -7.36 0.61 -5.19
C VAL A 252 -6.16 -0.10 -4.61
N GLN A 253 -5.21 -0.48 -5.46
CA GLN A 253 -3.92 -1.01 -5.04
C GLN A 253 -2.81 -0.08 -5.51
N PHE A 254 -1.93 0.27 -4.59
CA PHE A 254 -0.60 0.76 -4.87
C PHE A 254 0.38 -0.29 -4.43
N ASP A 255 1.31 -0.61 -5.31
CA ASP A 255 2.40 -1.51 -5.02
C ASP A 255 3.70 -0.90 -5.56
N SER A 256 4.81 -1.07 -4.84
CA SER A 256 6.10 -0.41 -5.15
C SER A 256 6.06 1.11 -5.02
N TYR A 257 7.19 1.77 -5.29
CA TYR A 257 7.37 3.23 -5.17
C TYR A 257 6.16 4.05 -5.65
N CYS A 258 5.42 4.72 -4.75
CA CYS A 258 4.23 5.48 -5.10
C CYS A 258 4.19 6.81 -4.34
N ASP A 259 4.91 7.85 -4.75
CA ASP A 259 5.03 9.05 -3.90
C ASP A 259 3.96 10.13 -4.15
N ARG A 260 3.50 10.82 -3.11
CA ARG A 260 2.48 11.90 -3.19
C ARG A 260 1.18 11.42 -3.87
N CYS A 261 0.69 10.25 -3.46
CA CYS A 261 -0.58 9.70 -3.92
C CYS A 261 -1.74 10.25 -3.09
N VAL A 262 -2.79 10.72 -3.75
CA VAL A 262 -4.01 11.24 -3.13
C VAL A 262 -5.21 10.45 -3.64
N VAL A 263 -5.95 9.81 -2.74
CA VAL A 263 -7.20 9.11 -3.06
C VAL A 263 -8.33 9.76 -2.26
N GLY A 264 -9.26 10.45 -2.91
CA GLY A 264 -10.36 11.13 -2.23
C GLY A 264 -11.29 10.15 -1.52
N THR A 265 -12.26 9.55 -2.22
CA THR A 265 -13.19 8.59 -1.61
C THR A 265 -13.15 7.25 -2.32
N ILE A 266 -13.10 6.16 -1.56
CA ILE A 266 -13.32 4.78 -2.02
C ILE A 266 -14.69 4.33 -1.51
N LEU A 267 -15.57 3.92 -2.42
CA LEU A 267 -16.88 3.36 -2.12
C LEU A 267 -16.98 1.93 -2.66
N ALA A 268 -17.07 0.93 -1.78
CA ALA A 268 -17.23 -0.46 -2.20
C ALA A 268 -18.12 -1.22 -1.23
N PRO A 269 -19.44 -1.32 -1.49
CA PRO A 269 -20.37 -2.00 -0.59
C PRO A 269 -19.99 -3.44 -0.28
N GLN A 270 -19.27 -4.10 -1.20
CA GLN A 270 -18.74 -5.45 -1.03
C GLN A 270 -17.51 -5.66 -1.91
N ALA A 271 -16.32 -5.53 -1.34
CA ALA A 271 -15.08 -6.06 -1.92
C ALA A 271 -14.86 -7.50 -1.45
N ALA A 272 -14.21 -8.29 -2.30
CA ALA A 272 -13.81 -9.67 -2.02
C ALA A 272 -12.44 -9.76 -1.34
N ASP A 273 -11.55 -8.80 -1.62
CA ASP A 273 -10.28 -8.60 -0.91
C ASP A 273 -10.26 -7.13 -0.40
N ASP A 274 -9.30 -6.28 -0.74
CA ASP A 274 -9.14 -4.98 -0.07
C ASP A 274 -9.93 -3.80 -0.69
N LEU A 275 -10.33 -2.82 0.12
CA LEU A 275 -10.74 -1.51 -0.39
C LEU A 275 -9.52 -0.72 -0.87
N LEU A 276 -8.54 -0.55 0.00
CA LEU A 276 -7.27 0.10 -0.30
C LEU A 276 -6.12 -0.80 0.13
N ALA A 277 -5.25 -1.14 -0.81
CA ALA A 277 -4.01 -1.84 -0.57
C ALA A 277 -2.83 -0.90 -0.85
N TRP A 278 -1.95 -0.71 0.13
CA TRP A 278 -0.76 0.15 0.04
C TRP A 278 0.47 -0.61 0.52
N GLY A 279 1.37 -0.97 -0.37
CA GLY A 279 2.53 -1.72 0.07
C GLY A 279 3.62 -1.95 -0.95
N VAL A 280 4.65 -2.69 -0.54
CA VAL A 280 5.69 -3.16 -1.46
C VAL A 280 5.74 -4.68 -1.39
N THR A 281 5.38 -5.34 -2.49
CA THR A 281 5.76 -6.73 -2.74
C THR A 281 7.16 -6.74 -3.36
N SER A 282 8.06 -7.63 -2.95
CA SER A 282 9.37 -7.66 -3.61
C SER A 282 9.32 -8.35 -4.96
N ALA A 283 10.07 -7.80 -5.92
CA ALA A 283 10.78 -8.64 -6.87
C ALA A 283 12.22 -8.90 -6.39
N GLU A 284 12.76 -10.06 -6.75
CA GLU A 284 14.17 -10.41 -6.58
C GLU A 284 14.89 -10.28 -7.95
N GLY A 285 16.20 -10.04 -7.98
CA GLY A 285 17.01 -10.05 -9.23
C GLY A 285 17.63 -8.70 -9.64
N VAL A 286 18.44 -8.70 -10.70
CA VAL A 286 19.29 -7.57 -11.15
C VAL A 286 18.47 -6.34 -11.62
N PHE A 287 17.18 -6.53 -11.91
CA PHE A 287 16.24 -5.48 -12.35
C PHE A 287 15.14 -5.19 -11.30
N ALA A 288 15.33 -5.66 -10.06
CA ALA A 288 14.41 -5.43 -8.95
C ALA A 288 14.38 -3.97 -8.44
N ASP A 289 15.04 -3.04 -9.13
CA ASP A 289 14.89 -1.59 -8.93
C ASP A 289 14.26 -0.90 -10.15
N THR A 290 14.03 -1.64 -11.25
CA THR A 290 13.76 -1.07 -12.59
C THR A 290 12.53 -1.65 -13.28
N SER A 291 11.90 -2.70 -12.74
CA SER A 291 10.71 -3.33 -13.32
C SER A 291 9.53 -3.30 -12.35
N PRO A 292 8.32 -2.81 -12.71
CA PRO A 292 7.13 -3.06 -11.91
C PRO A 292 7.00 -4.55 -11.54
N PRO A 293 6.72 -4.91 -10.28
CA PRO A 293 6.36 -4.06 -9.15
C PRO A 293 7.58 -3.72 -8.26
N THR A 294 8.63 -3.09 -8.79
CA THR A 294 9.75 -2.65 -7.96
C THR A 294 10.16 -1.21 -8.20
N GLY A 295 10.63 -0.58 -7.13
CA GLY A 295 11.08 0.80 -7.06
C GLY A 295 11.77 1.05 -5.72
N PRO A 296 12.34 2.24 -5.49
CA PRO A 296 13.23 2.50 -4.35
C PRO A 296 12.60 2.17 -2.99
N GLY A 297 13.46 2.01 -1.98
CA GLY A 297 13.14 1.55 -0.62
C GLY A 297 12.05 2.30 0.18
N SER A 298 11.23 3.17 -0.42
CA SER A 298 10.14 3.87 0.25
C SER A 298 8.93 4.12 -0.66
N MET A 299 7.71 3.88 -0.18
CA MET A 299 6.46 4.21 -0.87
C MET A 299 6.18 5.73 -0.91
N GLY A 300 6.95 6.60 -0.26
CA GLY A 300 6.64 8.04 -0.24
C GLY A 300 5.42 8.39 0.60
N ALA A 301 4.51 9.25 0.12
CA ALA A 301 3.33 9.69 0.88
C ALA A 301 1.98 9.28 0.25
N LEU A 302 1.05 8.81 1.09
CA LEU A 302 -0.35 8.54 0.76
C LEU A 302 -1.29 9.43 1.58
N ILE A 303 -2.22 10.10 0.91
CA ILE A 303 -3.38 10.75 1.53
C ILE A 303 -4.63 10.09 0.97
N ALA A 304 -5.37 9.34 1.80
CA ALA A 304 -6.69 8.85 1.45
C ALA A 304 -7.78 9.60 2.24
N GLY A 305 -8.87 10.01 1.63
CA GLY A 305 -10.00 10.64 2.33
C GLY A 305 -10.87 9.58 3.01
N ASN A 306 -11.94 9.14 2.35
CA ASN A 306 -12.92 8.24 2.96
C ASN A 306 -12.87 6.84 2.34
N LEU A 307 -12.71 5.80 3.17
CA LEU A 307 -12.83 4.40 2.80
C LEU A 307 -14.16 3.87 3.34
N ILE A 308 -15.16 3.67 2.48
CA ILE A 308 -16.52 3.29 2.89
C ILE A 308 -16.93 1.99 2.19
N GLY A 309 -17.17 0.93 2.96
CA GLY A 309 -17.53 -0.35 2.34
C GLY A 309 -17.53 -1.59 3.24
N SER A 310 -17.50 -2.75 2.60
CA SER A 310 -17.37 -4.04 3.28
C SER A 310 -16.28 -4.87 2.62
N SER A 311 -15.41 -5.50 3.42
CA SER A 311 -14.36 -6.39 2.95
C SER A 311 -14.07 -7.48 4.00
N PRO A 312 -13.95 -8.76 3.60
CA PRO A 312 -13.53 -9.83 4.49
C PRO A 312 -12.05 -9.82 4.86
N THR A 313 -11.21 -9.07 4.15
CA THR A 313 -9.74 -9.14 4.28
C THR A 313 -9.08 -7.81 4.65
N GLY A 314 -9.73 -6.68 4.35
CA GLY A 314 -9.17 -5.36 4.58
C GLY A 314 -10.02 -4.20 4.03
N LEU A 315 -10.54 -3.34 4.92
CA LEU A 315 -10.93 -1.98 4.55
C LEU A 315 -9.69 -1.14 4.18
N LEU A 316 -8.58 -1.43 4.84
CA LEU A 316 -7.25 -0.93 4.52
C LEU A 316 -6.26 -2.05 4.79
N LYS A 317 -5.43 -2.38 3.80
CA LYS A 317 -4.30 -3.29 3.93
C LYS A 317 -3.00 -2.58 3.62
N MET A 318 -2.02 -2.70 4.51
CA MET A 318 -0.68 -2.19 4.34
C MET A 318 0.34 -3.32 4.54
N TYR A 319 1.25 -3.50 3.58
CA TYR A 319 2.23 -4.59 3.57
C TYR A 319 3.60 -4.08 3.14
N CYS A 320 4.69 -4.51 3.78
CA CYS A 320 5.99 -3.93 3.52
C CYS A 320 7.12 -4.92 3.78
N LYS A 321 7.92 -5.22 2.75
CA LYS A 321 9.11 -6.04 2.89
C LYS A 321 10.21 -5.34 3.68
N SER A 322 11.02 -6.13 4.38
CA SER A 322 12.29 -5.72 4.96
C SER A 322 13.17 -4.93 3.99
N GLY A 323 13.74 -3.83 4.50
CA GLY A 323 14.52 -2.86 3.72
C GLY A 323 13.69 -1.77 3.04
N TYR A 324 12.35 -1.85 3.09
CA TYR A 324 11.45 -0.86 2.53
C TYR A 324 10.70 -0.08 3.63
N SER A 325 10.16 1.08 3.24
CA SER A 325 9.31 1.94 4.06
C SER A 325 7.98 2.21 3.35
N LEU A 326 6.87 2.24 4.07
CA LEU A 326 5.58 2.72 3.55
C LEU A 326 5.46 4.24 3.58
N GLY A 327 6.47 4.92 4.11
CA GLY A 327 6.55 6.37 4.25
C GLY A 327 5.44 6.95 5.13
N ASP A 328 4.81 8.03 4.67
CA ASP A 328 3.82 8.78 5.45
C ASP A 328 2.40 8.53 4.93
N VAL A 329 1.53 8.01 5.79
CA VAL A 329 0.16 7.65 5.42
C VAL A 329 -0.84 8.43 6.25
N HIS A 330 -1.70 9.20 5.59
CA HIS A 330 -2.84 9.88 6.19
C HIS A 330 -4.13 9.36 5.60
N ILE A 331 -5.05 8.91 6.45
CA ILE A 331 -6.38 8.45 6.09
C ILE A 331 -7.40 9.35 6.81
N GLY A 332 -8.42 9.82 6.10
CA GLY A 332 -9.55 10.52 6.71
C GLY A 332 -10.41 9.54 7.51
N THR A 333 -11.51 9.09 6.92
CA THR A 333 -12.46 8.19 7.60
C THR A 333 -12.45 6.79 7.01
N ILE A 334 -12.36 5.76 7.86
CA ILE A 334 -12.63 4.38 7.49
C ILE A 334 -13.97 3.98 8.12
N ARG A 335 -14.96 3.60 7.29
CA ARG A 335 -16.29 3.19 7.76
C ARG A 335 -16.78 1.94 7.06
N GLY A 336 -17.30 0.99 7.83
CA GLY A 336 -18.04 -0.16 7.31
C GLY A 336 -17.61 -1.47 7.93
N ARG A 337 -17.63 -2.58 7.19
CA ARG A 337 -17.45 -3.92 7.76
C ARG A 337 -16.17 -4.59 7.27
N GLY A 338 -15.25 -4.94 8.17
CA GLY A 338 -13.97 -5.56 7.79
C GLY A 338 -12.80 -5.14 8.67
N PRO A 339 -11.67 -5.84 8.56
CA PRO A 339 -10.48 -5.53 9.33
C PRO A 339 -9.70 -4.35 8.72
N ILE A 340 -8.84 -3.74 9.52
CA ILE A 340 -7.75 -2.86 9.08
C ILE A 340 -6.44 -3.58 9.41
N THR A 341 -5.64 -3.91 8.40
CA THR A 341 -4.43 -4.71 8.58
C THR A 341 -3.21 -3.90 8.16
N ILE A 342 -2.38 -3.53 9.13
CA ILE A 342 -1.13 -2.81 8.90
C ILE A 342 0.02 -3.77 9.20
N GLY A 343 0.94 -3.94 8.26
CA GLY A 343 2.02 -4.92 8.38
C GLY A 343 1.49 -6.35 8.34
N ASP A 344 0.87 -6.72 7.22
CA ASP A 344 0.36 -8.06 6.99
C ASP A 344 1.50 -9.10 7.02
N GLY A 345 1.62 -9.80 8.15
CA GLY A 345 2.64 -10.83 8.37
C GLY A 345 2.20 -12.23 7.94
N ALA A 346 0.94 -12.41 7.49
CA ALA A 346 0.45 -13.71 7.05
C ALA A 346 0.95 -14.07 5.64
N ASP A 347 1.29 -13.07 4.83
CA ASP A 347 1.78 -13.25 3.47
C ASP A 347 3.31 -13.46 3.46
N ALA A 348 3.74 -14.64 3.00
CA ALA A 348 5.15 -14.96 2.85
C ALA A 348 5.83 -13.97 1.88
N GLY A 349 6.85 -13.25 2.35
CA GLY A 349 7.70 -12.40 1.52
C GLY A 349 7.45 -10.88 1.60
N VAL A 350 6.45 -10.42 2.36
CA VAL A 350 6.08 -8.98 2.49
C VAL A 350 6.12 -8.45 3.92
N SER A 351 7.01 -9.04 4.74
CA SER A 351 7.23 -8.66 6.14
C SER A 351 8.61 -8.06 6.38
N GLY A 352 8.72 -7.30 7.47
CA GLY A 352 9.94 -6.69 7.99
C GLY A 352 10.16 -5.23 7.58
N GLY A 353 9.23 -4.60 6.87
CA GLY A 353 9.35 -3.19 6.46
C GLY A 353 9.11 -2.19 7.59
N SER A 354 9.00 -0.92 7.22
CA SER A 354 8.81 0.20 8.15
C SER A 354 7.79 1.21 7.64
N PHE A 355 7.42 2.20 8.44
CA PHE A 355 6.73 3.41 7.98
C PHE A 355 7.09 4.59 8.88
N ASN A 356 7.00 5.82 8.35
CA ASN A 356 7.36 7.05 9.05
C ASN A 356 6.24 7.50 10.00
N SER A 357 5.02 7.57 9.47
CA SER A 357 3.83 7.92 10.25
C SER A 357 2.56 7.31 9.65
N LEU A 358 1.61 6.99 10.52
CA LEU A 358 0.24 6.61 10.15
C LEU A 358 -0.72 7.49 10.93
N SER A 359 -1.52 8.28 10.24
CA SER A 359 -2.60 9.09 10.80
C SER A 359 -3.93 8.64 10.22
N ILE A 360 -4.91 8.35 11.07
CA ILE A 360 -6.28 8.03 10.67
C ILE A 360 -7.21 8.95 11.44
N GLU A 361 -7.99 9.80 10.78
CA GLU A 361 -8.85 10.77 11.46
C GLU A 361 -10.00 10.07 12.21
N SER A 362 -10.66 9.11 11.58
CA SER A 362 -11.79 8.39 12.18
C SER A 362 -11.91 6.95 11.67
N ILE A 363 -12.17 6.02 12.58
CA ILE A 363 -12.47 4.62 12.31
C ILE A 363 -13.86 4.32 12.88
N GLU A 364 -14.76 3.82 12.04
CA GLU A 364 -16.11 3.40 12.41
C GLU A 364 -16.40 2.03 11.78
N VAL A 365 -15.94 0.96 12.44
CA VAL A 365 -15.93 -0.38 11.84
C VAL A 365 -16.83 -1.37 12.57
N GLU A 366 -17.44 -2.23 11.78
CA GLU A 366 -18.12 -3.46 12.18
C GLU A 366 -17.22 -4.65 11.81
N GLN A 367 -17.19 -5.70 12.62
CA GLN A 367 -16.38 -6.88 12.31
C GLN A 367 -16.98 -7.69 11.16
N TYR A 368 -16.12 -8.29 10.33
CA TYR A 368 -16.61 -9.22 9.32
C TYR A 368 -16.96 -10.58 9.93
N ALA A 369 -16.10 -11.08 10.83
CA ALA A 369 -16.32 -12.31 11.59
C ALA A 369 -16.27 -12.08 13.11
N THR A 370 -16.88 -12.98 13.89
CA THR A 370 -17.06 -12.82 15.35
C THR A 370 -15.76 -12.88 16.16
N ASP A 371 -14.70 -13.48 15.64
CA ASP A 371 -13.38 -13.60 16.27
C ASP A 371 -12.33 -12.65 15.68
N GLU A 372 -12.75 -11.74 14.82
CA GLU A 372 -11.84 -10.90 14.04
C GLU A 372 -11.28 -9.72 14.85
N THR A 373 -10.02 -9.38 14.59
CA THR A 373 -9.45 -8.14 15.11
C THR A 373 -9.85 -6.98 14.20
N ALA A 374 -10.47 -5.94 14.75
CA ALA A 374 -10.89 -4.78 13.95
C ALA A 374 -9.70 -4.01 13.35
N MET A 375 -8.63 -3.80 14.12
CA MET A 375 -7.39 -3.22 13.62
C MET A 375 -6.17 -3.98 14.12
N LYS A 376 -5.31 -4.41 13.20
CA LYS A 376 -4.03 -5.09 13.46
C LYS A 376 -2.89 -4.14 13.09
N LEU A 377 -2.03 -3.84 14.05
CA LEU A 377 -0.83 -3.05 13.92
C LEU A 377 0.42 -3.94 14.01
N GLY A 378 0.90 -4.35 12.85
CA GLY A 378 2.15 -5.07 12.63
C GLY A 378 2.14 -6.47 13.19
N ASN A 379 1.39 -7.41 12.61
CA ASN A 379 1.30 -8.80 13.07
C ASN A 379 2.61 -9.61 12.83
N GLY A 380 3.73 -9.19 13.44
CA GLY A 380 5.09 -9.63 13.11
C GLY A 380 5.66 -9.07 11.79
N GLY A 381 4.88 -8.24 11.09
CA GLY A 381 5.16 -7.77 9.73
C GLY A 381 6.05 -6.53 9.60
N LEU A 382 6.40 -5.83 10.69
CA LEU A 382 7.17 -4.57 10.63
C LEU A 382 8.39 -4.62 11.56
N SER A 383 9.54 -4.11 11.10
CA SER A 383 10.81 -4.13 11.86
C SER A 383 11.06 -2.88 12.69
N SER A 384 10.63 -1.72 12.21
CA SER A 384 10.67 -0.46 12.94
C SER A 384 9.50 0.40 12.51
N THR A 385 8.77 0.99 13.45
CA THR A 385 7.61 1.79 13.11
C THR A 385 7.64 3.14 13.82
N GLY A 386 7.27 4.17 13.07
CA GLY A 386 7.17 5.54 13.59
C GLY A 386 5.96 5.74 14.48
N SER A 387 5.28 6.87 14.34
CA SER A 387 4.13 7.21 15.20
C SER A 387 2.80 6.85 14.53
N VAL A 388 1.86 6.33 15.33
CA VAL A 388 0.48 6.09 14.92
C VAL A 388 -0.44 7.08 15.63
N TYR A 389 -1.28 7.77 14.88
CA TYR A 389 -2.36 8.61 15.40
C TYR A 389 -3.70 8.13 14.87
N ILE A 390 -4.65 7.92 15.78
CA ILE A 390 -6.04 7.60 15.47
C ILE A 390 -6.90 8.67 16.13
N GLY A 391 -7.51 9.56 15.36
CA GLY A 391 -8.30 10.67 15.90
C GLY A 391 -9.51 10.15 16.68
N ARG A 392 -10.30 9.28 16.07
CA ARG A 392 -11.46 8.63 16.69
C ARG A 392 -11.54 7.16 16.28
N PHE A 393 -11.81 6.27 17.23
CA PHE A 393 -12.03 4.85 16.98
C PHE A 393 -13.34 4.41 17.63
N VAL A 394 -14.33 4.13 16.80
CA VAL A 394 -15.66 3.64 17.20
C VAL A 394 -15.79 2.17 16.83
N ASP A 395 -16.02 1.33 17.83
CA ASP A 395 -16.44 -0.06 17.64
C ASP A 395 -17.96 -0.12 17.44
N ARG A 396 -18.39 -0.52 16.23
CA ARG A 396 -19.81 -0.74 15.90
C ARG A 396 -20.20 -2.22 15.92
N GLY A 397 -19.31 -3.11 16.38
CA GLY A 397 -19.62 -4.54 16.52
C GLY A 397 -20.92 -4.79 17.30
N VAL A 398 -21.68 -5.80 16.88
CA VAL A 398 -22.96 -6.19 17.48
C VAL A 398 -22.86 -7.60 18.08
N GLY A 399 -23.12 -7.75 19.38
CA GLY A 399 -23.25 -9.07 20.02
C GLY A 399 -21.99 -9.58 20.73
N THR A 400 -21.95 -10.90 20.98
CA THR A 400 -20.97 -11.65 21.81
C THR A 400 -19.63 -11.94 21.11
N ASP A 401 -19.09 -10.95 20.40
CA ASP A 401 -17.89 -11.13 19.57
C ASP A 401 -16.67 -11.53 20.43
N LEU A 402 -15.83 -12.46 19.99
CA LEU A 402 -14.61 -12.87 20.69
C LEU A 402 -13.35 -12.10 20.21
N GLY A 403 -13.52 -11.14 19.30
CA GLY A 403 -12.43 -10.38 18.67
C GLY A 403 -11.72 -9.36 19.57
N VAL A 404 -10.69 -8.72 19.01
CA VAL A 404 -9.89 -7.64 19.63
C VAL A 404 -10.12 -6.33 18.88
N LEU A 405 -10.30 -5.20 19.56
CA LEU A 405 -10.50 -3.92 18.86
C LEU A 405 -9.20 -3.45 18.19
N LEU A 406 -8.10 -3.41 18.95
CA LEU A 406 -6.77 -3.05 18.45
C LEU A 406 -5.72 -4.07 18.91
N ASN A 407 -5.02 -4.71 17.98
CA ASN A 407 -3.89 -5.60 18.27
C ASN A 407 -2.57 -4.98 17.81
N ILE A 408 -1.64 -4.77 18.72
CA ILE A 408 -0.32 -4.17 18.48
C ILE A 408 0.73 -5.29 18.52
N GLY A 409 1.08 -5.83 17.36
CA GLY A 409 2.01 -6.96 17.21
C GLY A 409 3.45 -6.58 16.85
N SER A 410 3.74 -5.30 16.56
CA SER A 410 5.08 -4.79 16.24
C SER A 410 5.47 -3.65 17.17
N ALA A 411 6.77 -3.33 17.23
CA ALA A 411 7.26 -2.29 18.13
C ALA A 411 7.01 -0.89 17.57
N PHE A 412 6.42 0.02 18.37
CA PHE A 412 6.08 1.41 18.00
C PHE A 412 6.73 2.44 18.93
N ALA A 413 7.18 3.56 18.36
CA ALA A 413 7.67 4.69 19.16
C ALA A 413 6.52 5.32 19.95
N SER A 414 5.38 5.60 19.29
CA SER A 414 4.18 6.08 19.96
C SER A 414 2.90 5.70 19.21
N ILE A 415 1.84 5.48 19.98
CA ILE A 415 0.47 5.28 19.50
C ILE A 415 -0.43 6.24 20.29
N THR A 416 -1.18 7.09 19.59
CA THR A 416 -2.13 8.02 20.20
C THR A 416 -3.52 7.79 19.64
N ILE A 417 -4.49 7.63 20.54
CA ILE A 417 -5.93 7.56 20.22
C ILE A 417 -6.61 8.79 20.82
N GLY A 418 -7.21 9.64 19.99
CA GLY A 418 -7.90 10.85 20.44
C GLY A 418 -9.18 10.53 21.21
N GLU A 419 -10.07 9.75 20.61
CA GLU A 419 -11.29 9.26 21.25
C GLU A 419 -11.49 7.77 20.95
N LEU A 420 -11.63 6.95 22.00
CA LEU A 420 -11.98 5.53 21.89
C LEU A 420 -13.41 5.30 22.38
N VAL A 421 -14.33 5.02 21.46
CA VAL A 421 -15.72 4.67 21.77
C VAL A 421 -15.91 3.18 21.54
N SER A 422 -16.10 2.43 22.61
CA SER A 422 -16.29 0.99 22.52
C SER A 422 -17.48 0.56 23.38
N THR A 423 -18.60 0.31 22.70
CA THR A 423 -19.73 -0.45 23.25
C THR A 423 -19.37 -1.92 23.17
N ILE A 424 -18.51 -2.38 24.08
CA ILE A 424 -17.98 -3.74 24.06
C ILE A 424 -19.13 -4.72 24.32
N GLY A 425 -19.65 -5.33 23.26
CA GLY A 425 -20.15 -6.71 23.27
C GLY A 425 -19.02 -7.74 23.16
N ARG A 426 -17.76 -7.29 23.01
CA ARG A 426 -16.61 -8.19 22.82
C ARG A 426 -16.19 -8.88 24.11
N VAL A 427 -15.98 -10.19 24.05
CA VAL A 427 -15.70 -11.08 25.20
C VAL A 427 -14.20 -11.12 25.55
N ARG A 428 -13.29 -10.64 24.68
CA ARG A 428 -11.82 -10.72 24.88
C ARG A 428 -11.19 -9.40 25.32
N TYR A 429 -10.77 -8.54 24.38
CA TYR A 429 -9.90 -7.40 24.69
C TYR A 429 -10.26 -6.14 23.90
N GLY A 430 -10.12 -4.97 24.53
CA GLY A 430 -10.09 -3.69 23.80
C GLY A 430 -8.79 -3.57 23.02
N ILE A 431 -7.68 -3.38 23.73
CA ILE A 431 -6.34 -3.24 23.18
C ILE A 431 -5.49 -4.42 23.65
N LEU A 432 -4.88 -5.15 22.70
CA LEU A 432 -3.87 -6.16 22.95
C LEU A 432 -2.50 -5.61 22.54
N VAL A 433 -1.55 -5.62 23.47
CA VAL A 433 -0.17 -5.18 23.25
C VAL A 433 0.74 -6.41 23.23
N GLY A 434 1.04 -6.89 22.02
CA GLY A 434 1.92 -8.04 21.76
C GLY A 434 3.39 -7.68 21.54
N ALA A 435 3.73 -6.39 21.41
CA ALA A 435 5.09 -5.91 21.19
C ALA A 435 5.35 -4.58 21.92
N ASN A 436 6.61 -4.12 21.90
CA ASN A 436 7.04 -2.97 22.69
C ASN A 436 6.48 -1.63 22.16
N VAL A 437 5.90 -0.82 23.03
CA VAL A 437 5.39 0.51 22.72
C VAL A 437 6.02 1.53 23.65
N GLY A 438 6.73 2.52 23.07
CA GLY A 438 7.35 3.59 23.86
C GLY A 438 6.30 4.47 24.57
N ARG A 439 5.24 4.84 23.88
CA ARG A 439 4.10 5.54 24.50
C ARG A 439 2.77 5.15 23.89
N LEU A 440 1.83 4.71 24.72
CA LEU A 440 0.44 4.50 24.36
C LEU A 440 -0.43 5.55 25.05
N THR A 441 -1.10 6.41 24.27
CA THR A 441 -1.95 7.49 24.76
C THR A 441 -3.40 7.28 24.33
N VAL A 442 -4.34 7.39 25.26
CA VAL A 442 -5.78 7.50 24.99
C VAL A 442 -6.29 8.79 25.63
N ASN A 443 -6.62 9.79 24.81
CA ASN A 443 -6.96 11.15 25.29
C ASN A 443 -8.39 11.26 25.83
N SER A 444 -9.28 10.41 25.35
CA SER A 444 -10.67 10.27 25.82
C SER A 444 -11.22 8.91 25.43
N GLY A 445 -12.21 8.42 26.18
CA GLY A 445 -12.89 7.20 25.79
C GLY A 445 -14.12 6.88 26.63
N THR A 446 -15.07 6.21 25.99
CA THR A 446 -16.22 5.59 26.67
C THR A 446 -16.19 4.10 26.35
N VAL A 447 -16.04 3.31 27.41
CA VAL A 447 -15.85 1.87 27.33
C VAL A 447 -16.91 1.21 28.18
N SER A 448 -17.79 0.43 27.57
CA SER A 448 -18.79 -0.35 28.29
C SER A 448 -18.63 -1.84 27.99
N SER A 449 -18.07 -2.63 28.91
CA SER A 449 -17.84 -4.07 28.70
C SER A 449 -19.05 -4.94 29.04
N ALA A 450 -19.54 -5.71 28.07
CA ALA A 450 -20.51 -6.78 28.19
C ALA A 450 -19.79 -8.12 27.99
N GLY A 451 -19.12 -8.63 29.03
CA GLY A 451 -18.51 -9.96 28.98
C GLY A 451 -17.73 -10.31 30.24
N ASP A 452 -17.80 -11.57 30.65
CA ASP A 452 -17.29 -12.08 31.94
C ASP A 452 -15.75 -12.17 32.03
N LEU A 453 -15.01 -11.97 30.93
CA LEU A 453 -13.54 -12.12 30.88
C LEU A 453 -12.80 -10.92 30.25
N SER A 454 -13.49 -9.80 30.10
CA SER A 454 -13.01 -8.68 29.28
C SER A 454 -11.86 -7.92 29.95
N ASN A 455 -10.72 -7.75 29.29
CA ASN A 455 -9.70 -6.74 29.68
C ASN A 455 -9.76 -5.57 28.71
N TRP A 456 -9.72 -4.33 29.19
CA TRP A 456 -9.68 -3.20 28.25
C TRP A 456 -8.31 -3.06 27.60
N ILE A 457 -7.23 -3.12 28.37
CA ILE A 457 -5.86 -3.17 27.87
C ILE A 457 -5.21 -4.45 28.40
N LEU A 458 -4.65 -5.26 27.51
CA LEU A 458 -3.87 -6.45 27.84
C LEU A 458 -2.46 -6.34 27.28
N THR A 459 -1.43 -6.49 28.11
CA THR A 459 -0.04 -6.65 27.67
C THR A 459 0.33 -8.14 27.68
N ASN A 460 0.70 -8.69 26.52
CA ASN A 460 1.13 -10.09 26.36
C ASN A 460 1.79 -10.36 24.99
N PRO A 461 3.11 -10.54 24.89
CA PRO A 461 4.16 -10.25 25.89
C PRO A 461 4.69 -8.80 25.77
N GLY A 462 3.98 -7.91 25.10
CA GLY A 462 4.47 -6.56 24.81
C GLY A 462 4.69 -5.69 26.04
N ILE A 463 5.67 -4.79 25.98
CA ILE A 463 5.98 -3.83 27.06
C ILE A 463 5.50 -2.43 26.66
N VAL A 464 4.84 -1.71 27.57
CA VAL A 464 4.51 -0.29 27.38
C VAL A 464 5.36 0.56 28.31
N ASP A 465 6.22 1.43 27.78
CA ASP A 465 7.05 2.30 28.64
C ASP A 465 6.20 3.38 29.34
N ILE A 466 5.31 4.02 28.59
CA ILE A 466 4.39 5.04 29.10
C ILE A 466 2.97 4.77 28.61
N LEU A 467 2.08 4.43 29.53
CA LEU A 467 0.64 4.41 29.29
C LEU A 467 0.02 5.70 29.83
N GLN A 468 -0.64 6.46 28.96
CA GLN A 468 -1.37 7.68 29.33
C GLN A 468 -2.85 7.55 29.00
N LEU A 469 -3.69 7.67 30.02
CA LEU A 469 -5.14 7.60 29.93
C LEU A 469 -5.72 8.92 30.44
N SER A 470 -6.53 9.58 29.63
CA SER A 470 -7.17 10.85 29.98
C SER A 470 -8.66 10.79 29.66
N ASN A 471 -9.50 11.38 30.52
CA ASN A 471 -10.94 11.54 30.27
C ASN A 471 -11.66 10.22 29.91
N ILE A 472 -11.39 9.17 30.68
CA ILE A 472 -11.92 7.83 30.42
C ILE A 472 -13.15 7.57 31.29
N LYS A 473 -14.23 7.11 30.65
CA LYS A 473 -15.37 6.50 31.31
C LYS A 473 -15.34 5.00 31.04
N TYR A 474 -15.19 4.21 32.08
CA TYR A 474 -15.13 2.76 32.01
C TYR A 474 -16.28 2.15 32.80
N SER A 475 -17.07 1.27 32.20
CA SER A 475 -18.16 0.55 32.86
C SER A 475 -18.07 -0.93 32.53
N ALA A 476 -18.00 -1.80 33.54
CA ALA A 476 -18.05 -3.24 33.35
C ALA A 476 -19.39 -3.86 33.78
N ASN A 477 -19.66 -5.08 33.29
CA ASN A 477 -20.87 -5.82 33.61
C ASN A 477 -20.68 -6.65 34.90
N GLY A 478 -20.65 -5.95 36.03
CA GLY A 478 -20.51 -6.52 37.38
C GLY A 478 -19.07 -6.55 37.91
N THR A 479 -18.95 -6.61 39.25
CA THR A 479 -17.67 -6.49 39.98
C THR A 479 -16.73 -7.67 39.88
N SER A 480 -17.20 -8.79 39.33
CA SER A 480 -16.41 -10.02 39.13
C SER A 480 -15.57 -9.99 37.86
N ASN A 481 -15.86 -9.04 36.95
CA ASN A 481 -15.43 -9.06 35.57
C ASN A 481 -14.89 -7.68 35.17
N GLY A 482 -14.03 -7.62 34.14
CA GLY A 482 -13.60 -6.33 33.59
C GLY A 482 -12.39 -5.72 34.30
N ASN A 483 -11.18 -5.95 33.78
CA ASN A 483 -9.99 -5.22 34.21
C ASN A 483 -9.71 -4.05 33.27
N LEU A 484 -9.30 -2.91 33.80
CA LEU A 484 -8.87 -1.79 32.98
C LEU A 484 -7.53 -2.14 32.29
N ILE A 485 -6.55 -2.57 33.08
CA ILE A 485 -5.23 -3.01 32.62
C ILE A 485 -4.98 -4.42 33.15
N SER A 486 -4.59 -5.32 32.26
CA SER A 486 -4.18 -6.68 32.59
C SER A 486 -2.79 -6.95 32.02
N GLU A 487 -1.95 -7.58 32.80
CA GLU A 487 -0.62 -8.02 32.41
C GLU A 487 -0.54 -9.56 32.45
N SER A 488 0.11 -10.15 31.45
CA SER A 488 0.29 -11.61 31.40
C SER A 488 1.53 -12.00 30.62
N GLY A 489 2.10 -13.17 30.95
CA GLY A 489 3.39 -13.58 30.40
C GLY A 489 4.49 -12.58 30.79
N ASP A 490 5.32 -12.21 29.81
CA ASP A 490 6.42 -11.25 29.99
C ASP A 490 6.00 -9.79 29.74
N GLY A 491 4.73 -9.52 29.43
CA GLY A 491 4.25 -8.18 29.08
C GLY A 491 3.86 -7.34 30.29
N TYR A 492 4.30 -6.09 30.35
CA TYR A 492 4.01 -5.18 31.47
C TYR A 492 4.04 -3.68 31.07
N VAL A 493 3.56 -2.81 31.96
CA VAL A 493 3.54 -1.34 31.79
C VAL A 493 4.48 -0.67 32.80
N LYS A 494 5.47 0.10 32.37
CA LYS A 494 6.45 0.75 33.29
C LYS A 494 5.86 1.95 34.03
N SER A 495 5.27 2.89 33.31
CA SER A 495 4.72 4.12 33.88
C SER A 495 3.29 4.33 33.40
N ILE A 496 2.38 4.59 34.34
CA ILE A 496 0.94 4.76 34.09
C ILE A 496 0.53 6.16 34.56
N TYR A 497 -0.05 6.93 33.65
CA TYR A 497 -0.59 8.27 33.92
C TYR A 497 -2.10 8.24 33.67
N ILE A 498 -2.89 8.47 34.72
CA ILE A 498 -4.36 8.49 34.63
C ILE A 498 -4.88 9.85 35.12
N THR A 499 -5.63 10.53 34.26
CA THR A 499 -6.23 11.83 34.57
C THR A 499 -7.71 11.84 34.19
N ASN A 500 -8.59 12.27 35.11
CA ASN A 500 -10.03 12.34 34.88
C ASN A 500 -10.63 10.98 34.48
N PHE A 501 -10.52 10.00 35.37
CA PHE A 501 -11.03 8.64 35.15
C PHE A 501 -12.31 8.41 35.96
N ASP A 502 -13.35 7.86 35.34
CA ASP A 502 -14.58 7.44 36.01
C ASP A 502 -14.85 5.96 35.70
N GLY A 503 -14.54 5.10 36.67
CA GLY A 503 -14.76 3.66 36.59
C GLY A 503 -16.01 3.24 37.34
N TYR A 504 -16.87 2.45 36.70
CA TYR A 504 -18.07 1.86 37.28
C TYR A 504 -18.02 0.34 37.14
N ASN A 505 -18.35 -0.41 38.22
CA ASN A 505 -18.41 -1.88 38.23
C ASN A 505 -17.11 -2.58 37.81
N CYS A 506 -15.95 -1.93 37.93
CA CYS A 506 -14.68 -2.51 37.50
C CYS A 506 -14.21 -3.59 38.49
N ARG A 507 -13.73 -4.74 38.00
CA ARG A 507 -13.07 -5.73 38.87
C ARG A 507 -11.80 -5.14 39.47
N SER A 508 -10.90 -4.66 38.62
CA SER A 508 -9.64 -4.04 39.02
C SER A 508 -9.15 -3.03 37.99
N VAL A 509 -8.51 -1.96 38.46
CA VAL A 509 -7.78 -1.03 37.57
C VAL A 509 -6.55 -1.74 37.00
N PHE A 510 -5.95 -2.63 37.79
CA PHE A 510 -4.75 -3.35 37.43
C PHE A 510 -4.78 -4.79 37.94
N THR A 511 -4.43 -5.74 37.08
CA THR A 511 -4.20 -7.15 37.43
C THR A 511 -2.99 -7.67 36.65
N GLY A 512 -2.11 -8.45 37.27
CA GLY A 512 -0.92 -8.98 36.60
C GLY A 512 -0.22 -10.07 37.40
N GLN A 513 0.57 -10.92 36.74
CA GLN A 513 1.48 -11.90 37.38
C GLN A 513 2.93 -11.40 37.39
N SER A 514 3.13 -10.08 37.44
CA SER A 514 4.40 -9.38 37.24
C SER A 514 5.24 -9.33 38.52
N ALA A 515 5.49 -10.51 39.12
CA ALA A 515 6.29 -10.62 40.33
C ALA A 515 7.70 -10.01 40.13
N GLY A 516 8.05 -9.01 40.94
CA GLY A 516 9.36 -8.35 40.92
C GLY A 516 9.49 -7.15 39.99
N LEU A 517 8.41 -6.71 39.35
CA LEU A 517 8.38 -5.46 38.57
C LEU A 517 7.85 -4.29 39.41
N THR A 518 8.36 -3.08 39.14
CA THR A 518 7.93 -1.84 39.79
C THR A 518 7.21 -0.96 38.79
N HIS A 519 5.97 -0.58 39.10
CA HIS A 519 5.16 0.33 38.28
C HIS A 519 5.19 1.74 38.88
N ASN A 520 5.36 2.77 38.04
CA ASN A 520 5.17 4.16 38.45
C ASN A 520 3.75 4.61 38.09
N ILE A 521 2.86 4.71 39.07
CA ILE A 521 1.45 5.09 38.85
C ILE A 521 1.21 6.52 39.32
N TYR A 522 0.77 7.37 38.39
CA TYR A 522 0.36 8.75 38.63
C TYR A 522 -1.13 8.89 38.31
N ALA A 523 -1.97 9.07 39.34
CA ALA A 523 -3.40 9.22 39.17
C ALA A 523 -3.90 10.58 39.70
N SER A 524 -4.77 11.23 38.93
CA SER A 524 -5.40 12.51 39.30
C SER A 524 -6.86 12.52 38.87
N ASN A 525 -7.76 13.01 39.74
CA ASN A 525 -9.21 13.03 39.49
C ASN A 525 -9.77 11.66 39.07
N MET A 526 -9.37 10.60 39.78
CA MET A 526 -9.86 9.26 39.56
C MET A 526 -11.05 8.99 40.49
N ARG A 527 -12.18 8.58 39.92
CA ARG A 527 -13.37 8.08 40.61
C ARG A 527 -13.55 6.61 40.29
N LEU A 528 -13.72 5.80 41.33
CA LEU A 528 -14.01 4.38 41.24
C LEU A 528 -15.30 4.10 41.99
N THR A 529 -16.32 3.64 41.28
CA THR A 529 -17.66 3.35 41.81
C THR A 529 -17.92 1.86 41.66
N THR A 530 -18.08 1.16 42.79
CA THR A 530 -18.33 -0.29 42.83
C THR A 530 -17.17 -1.10 42.23
N VAL A 531 -16.11 -1.33 43.02
CA VAL A 531 -14.91 -2.04 42.56
C VAL A 531 -14.65 -3.28 43.40
N GLY A 532 -14.30 -4.39 42.75
CA GLY A 532 -14.00 -5.66 43.42
C GLY A 532 -12.67 -5.61 44.19
N SER A 533 -11.57 -5.38 43.48
CA SER A 533 -10.22 -5.17 44.01
C SER A 533 -9.52 -4.07 43.22
N PRO A 534 -9.41 -2.83 43.73
CA PRO A 534 -8.97 -1.68 42.95
C PRO A 534 -7.62 -1.84 42.25
N PHE A 535 -6.65 -2.48 42.88
CA PHE A 535 -5.28 -2.59 42.35
C PHE A 535 -4.75 -4.03 42.32
N GLY A 536 -5.63 -5.03 42.22
CA GLY A 536 -5.21 -6.44 42.16
C GLY A 536 -4.69 -6.97 43.51
N TYR A 537 -4.26 -8.23 43.55
CA TYR A 537 -3.76 -8.89 44.76
C TYR A 537 -2.28 -8.58 45.07
N ASP A 538 -1.56 -7.99 44.11
CA ASP A 538 -0.10 -7.82 44.15
C ASP A 538 0.34 -6.35 44.34
N ALA A 539 -0.58 -5.41 44.56
CA ALA A 539 -0.23 -4.03 44.87
C ALA A 539 0.15 -3.89 46.36
N THR A 540 1.46 -3.83 46.65
CA THR A 540 2.02 -3.39 47.95
C THR A 540 2.40 -1.93 47.94
#